data_AF-A0A1B6FVV7-F1
#
_entry.id   AF-A0A1B6FVV7-F1
#
_cell.length_a   1.000
_cell.length_b   1.000
_cell.length_c   1.000
_cell.angle_alpha   90.00
_cell.angle_beta   90.00
_cell.angle_gamma   90.00
#
_symmetry.space_group_name_H-M   'P 1'
#
loop_
_entity.id
_entity.type
_entity.pdbx_description
1 polymer ?
#
loop_
_entity_poly.entity_id
_entity_poly.type
_entity_poly.pdbx_seq_one_letter_code
_entity_poly.pdbx_strand_id
1 'polypeptide(L)'
;GLIDALEKIQIRFIRVAGCRIGFRYLDVPIPDFRDIFHLLQLVTHRKVFDSVFLMKILNGIMDCPELLREVNLRVPGSTRSCDIFERRHYSTTYHQLSTLPRLLSLGNEVGASINFFSPNVASFRSQVLDLLK
;
A
#
# COMPACT_ATOMS: atom_id res chain seq x y z
N GLY A 1 -7.35 -13.99 -2.86
CA GLY A 1 -7.96 -12.94 -2.00
C GLY A 1 -8.79 -11.97 -2.85
N LEU A 2 -9.51 -11.04 -2.21
CA LEU A 2 -10.35 -10.03 -2.92
C LEU A 2 -9.54 -9.16 -3.88
N ILE A 3 -8.29 -8.81 -3.53
CA ILE A 3 -7.41 -8.03 -4.44
C ILE A 3 -7.14 -8.81 -5.73
N ASP A 4 -6.81 -10.10 -5.64
CA ASP A 4 -6.51 -10.91 -6.82
C ASP A 4 -7.73 -11.04 -7.74
N ALA A 5 -8.93 -11.07 -7.17
CA ALA A 5 -10.17 -11.04 -7.94
C ALA A 5 -10.37 -9.70 -8.66
N LEU A 6 -10.05 -8.58 -8.01
CA LEU A 6 -10.09 -7.26 -8.63
C LEU A 6 -8.98 -7.07 -9.68
N GLU A 7 -7.81 -7.66 -9.47
CA GLU A 7 -6.67 -7.60 -10.40
C GLU A 7 -7.03 -8.25 -11.74
N LYS A 8 -7.85 -9.31 -11.72
CA LYS A 8 -8.40 -9.93 -12.94
C LYS A 8 -9.23 -8.95 -13.76
N ILE A 9 -9.91 -7.98 -13.14
CA ILE A 9 -10.66 -6.94 -13.85
C ILE A 9 -9.69 -6.02 -14.59
N GLN A 10 -8.62 -5.60 -13.94
CA GLN A 10 -7.58 -4.75 -14.53
C GLN A 10 -6.88 -5.48 -15.70
N ILE A 11 -6.55 -6.76 -15.52
CA ILE A 11 -5.99 -7.62 -16.57
C ILE A 11 -6.97 -7.75 -17.75
N ARG A 12 -8.25 -7.96 -17.48
CA ARG A 12 -9.27 -8.06 -18.54
C ARG A 12 -9.38 -6.76 -19.33
N PHE A 13 -9.34 -5.60 -18.65
CA PHE A 13 -9.29 -4.30 -19.31
C PHE A 13 -8.06 -4.18 -20.22
N ILE A 14 -6.87 -4.50 -19.71
CA ILE A 14 -5.62 -4.46 -20.49
C ILE A 14 -5.71 -5.36 -21.73
N ARG A 15 -6.27 -6.57 -21.59
CA ARG A 15 -6.46 -7.48 -22.73
C ARG A 15 -7.40 -6.90 -23.79
N VAL A 16 -8.53 -6.33 -23.37
CA VAL A 16 -9.47 -5.69 -24.30
C VAL A 16 -8.79 -4.52 -25.03
N ALA A 17 -8.01 -3.71 -24.33
CA ALA A 17 -7.25 -2.62 -24.92
C ALA A 17 -6.18 -3.12 -25.89
N GLY A 18 -5.41 -4.15 -25.53
CA GLY A 18 -4.41 -4.78 -26.41
C GLY A 18 -5.02 -5.37 -27.68
N CYS A 19 -6.22 -5.94 -27.59
CA CYS A 19 -6.97 -6.38 -28.78
C CYS A 19 -7.29 -5.24 -29.75
N ARG A 20 -7.55 -4.03 -29.25
CA ARG A 20 -7.79 -2.86 -30.10
C ARG A 20 -6.52 -2.40 -30.84
N ILE A 21 -5.34 -2.74 -30.33
CA ILE A 21 -4.04 -2.44 -30.95
C ILE A 21 -3.61 -3.55 -31.93
N GLY A 22 -4.32 -4.69 -31.98
CA GLY A 22 -4.08 -5.77 -32.93
C GLY A 22 -3.54 -7.07 -32.32
N PHE A 23 -3.39 -7.14 -30.99
CA PHE A 23 -3.00 -8.37 -30.32
C PHE A 23 -4.17 -9.35 -30.19
N ARG A 24 -3.89 -10.66 -30.20
CA ARG A 24 -4.89 -11.66 -29.81
C ARG A 24 -5.07 -11.64 -28.29
N TYR A 25 -6.29 -11.89 -27.82
CA TYR A 25 -6.66 -11.69 -26.40
C TYR A 25 -5.75 -12.39 -25.37
N LEU A 26 -5.26 -13.60 -25.69
CA LEU A 26 -4.38 -14.37 -24.80
C LEU A 26 -2.90 -13.99 -24.96
N ASP A 27 -2.54 -13.35 -26.07
CA ASP A 27 -1.17 -13.02 -26.45
C ASP A 27 -0.82 -11.57 -26.10
N VAL A 28 -1.72 -10.83 -25.44
CA VAL A 28 -1.47 -9.45 -25.00
C VAL A 28 -0.37 -9.45 -23.93
N PRO A 29 0.76 -8.75 -24.14
CA PRO A 29 1.81 -8.62 -23.14
C PRO A 29 1.35 -7.68 -22.02
N ILE A 30 0.78 -8.25 -20.95
CA ILE A 30 0.20 -7.49 -19.85
C ILE A 30 1.19 -6.51 -19.19
N PRO A 31 2.47 -6.86 -18.93
CA PRO A 31 3.42 -5.92 -18.32
C PRO A 31 3.65 -4.67 -19.19
N ASP A 32 3.91 -4.85 -20.47
CA ASP A 32 4.20 -3.73 -21.39
C ASP A 32 3.01 -2.77 -21.49
N PHE A 33 1.79 -3.30 -21.64
CA PHE A 33 0.59 -2.49 -21.69
C PHE A 33 0.27 -1.81 -20.35
N ARG A 34 0.65 -2.44 -19.24
CA ARG A 34 0.52 -1.83 -17.92
C ARG A 34 1.38 -0.58 -17.83
N ASP A 35 2.60 -0.63 -18.34
CA ASP A 35 3.51 0.53 -18.38
C ASP A 35 3.04 1.61 -19.34
N ILE A 36 2.57 1.24 -20.54
CA ILE A 36 1.99 2.15 -21.54
C ILE A 36 0.79 2.92 -20.98
N PHE A 37 -0.09 2.24 -20.24
CA PHE A 37 -1.26 2.89 -19.61
C PHE A 37 -0.95 3.51 -18.25
N HIS A 38 0.30 3.45 -17.79
CA HIS A 38 0.72 3.90 -16.45
C HIS A 38 -0.14 3.31 -15.32
N LEU A 39 -0.56 2.05 -15.47
CA LEU A 39 -1.41 1.36 -14.50
C LEU A 39 -0.56 0.65 -13.44
N LEU A 40 -0.73 1.00 -12.18
CA LEU A 40 -0.13 0.21 -11.11
C LEU A 40 -0.92 -1.09 -10.91
N GLN A 41 -0.24 -2.13 -10.41
CA GLN A 41 -0.93 -3.30 -9.85
C GLN A 41 -1.81 -2.86 -8.68
N LEU A 42 -2.98 -3.48 -8.51
CA LEU A 42 -3.90 -3.11 -7.44
C LEU A 42 -3.32 -3.39 -6.06
N VAL A 43 -2.44 -4.39 -5.94
CA VAL A 43 -1.69 -4.65 -4.70
C VAL A 43 -0.84 -3.43 -4.34
N THR A 44 -0.04 -2.93 -5.29
CA THR A 44 0.79 -1.73 -5.11
C THR A 44 -0.06 -0.51 -4.82
N HIS A 45 -1.15 -0.33 -5.55
CA HIS A 45 -2.10 0.75 -5.32
C HIS A 45 -2.64 0.71 -3.89
N ARG A 46 -3.08 -0.46 -3.41
CA ARG A 46 -3.57 -0.61 -2.04
C ARG A 46 -2.50 -0.24 -1.01
N LYS A 47 -1.26 -0.71 -1.18
CA LYS A 47 -0.14 -0.36 -0.29
C LYS A 47 0.12 1.15 -0.25
N VAL A 48 0.14 1.83 -1.40
CA VAL A 48 0.31 3.29 -1.46
C VAL A 48 -0.81 4.00 -0.70
N PHE A 49 -2.07 3.59 -0.92
CA PHE A 49 -3.21 4.16 -0.22
C PHE A 49 -3.14 3.94 1.28
N ASP A 50 -2.77 2.74 1.70
CA ASP A 50 -2.56 2.37 3.09
C ASP A 50 -1.49 3.25 3.77
N SER A 51 -0.33 3.43 3.14
CA SER A 51 0.74 4.28 3.65
C SER A 51 0.32 5.75 3.73
N VAL A 52 -0.34 6.27 2.69
CA VAL A 52 -0.84 7.66 2.68
C VAL A 52 -1.92 7.85 3.74
N PHE A 53 -2.81 6.88 3.91
CA PHE A 53 -3.85 6.89 4.94
C PHE A 53 -3.24 6.95 6.34
N LEU A 54 -2.27 6.08 6.62
CA LEU A 54 -1.56 6.06 7.90
C LEU A 54 -0.84 7.38 8.17
N MET A 55 -0.13 7.93 7.18
CA MET A 55 0.50 9.25 7.29
C MET A 55 -0.52 10.36 7.58
N LYS A 56 -1.69 10.36 6.92
CA LYS A 56 -2.72 11.37 7.16
C LYS A 56 -3.27 11.34 8.58
N ILE A 57 -3.46 10.14 9.14
CA ILE A 57 -3.92 9.96 10.53
C ILE A 57 -2.86 10.47 11.50
N LEU A 58 -1.60 10.09 11.30
CA LEU A 58 -0.51 10.46 12.20
C LEU A 58 -0.24 11.96 12.24
N ASN A 59 -0.42 12.65 11.13
CA ASN A 59 -0.18 14.10 11.03
C ASN A 59 -1.45 14.94 11.26
N GLY A 60 -2.57 14.33 11.68
CA GLY A 60 -3.81 15.07 11.94
C GLY A 60 -4.47 15.68 10.69
N ILE A 61 -4.07 15.25 9.48
CA ILE A 61 -4.72 15.65 8.23
C ILE A 61 -6.11 15.00 8.14
N MET A 62 -6.29 13.85 8.79
CA MET A 62 -7.57 13.19 9.00
C MET A 62 -7.90 13.24 10.49
N ASP A 63 -8.99 13.93 10.84
CA ASP A 63 -9.45 14.03 12.22
C ASP A 63 -10.37 12.85 12.57
N CYS A 64 -9.77 11.82 13.17
CA CYS A 64 -10.48 10.67 13.72
C CYS A 64 -9.70 10.14 14.94
N PRO A 65 -9.97 10.69 16.14
CA PRO A 65 -9.23 10.34 17.34
C PRO A 65 -9.43 8.88 17.73
N GLU A 66 -10.58 8.27 17.43
CA GLU A 66 -10.84 6.85 17.68
C GLU A 66 -9.87 5.97 16.91
N LEU A 67 -9.62 6.31 15.64
CA LEU A 67 -8.71 5.55 14.80
C LEU A 67 -7.25 5.77 15.18
N LEU A 68 -6.88 7.02 15.53
CA LEU A 68 -5.53 7.33 16.00
C LEU A 68 -5.20 6.59 17.31
N ARG A 69 -6.18 6.42 18.21
CA ARG A 69 -6.02 5.64 19.46
C ARG A 69 -5.66 4.17 19.21
N GLU A 70 -6.08 3.61 18.08
CA GLU A 70 -5.73 2.23 17.70
C GLU A 70 -4.32 2.10 17.09
N VAL A 71 -3.67 3.22 16.75
CA VAL A 71 -2.31 3.24 16.19
C VAL A 71 -1.29 3.25 17.32
N ASN A 72 -0.68 2.10 17.58
CA ASN A 72 0.30 1.93 18.65
C ASN A 72 1.69 2.25 18.13
N LEU A 73 2.25 3.37 18.59
CA LEU A 73 3.64 3.71 18.34
C LEU A 73 4.55 2.89 19.24
N ARG A 74 5.62 2.38 18.65
CA ARG A 74 6.63 1.66 19.40
C ARG A 74 7.52 2.67 20.13
N VAL A 75 7.59 2.56 21.45
CA VAL A 75 8.60 3.29 22.23
C VAL A 75 9.93 2.55 22.07
N PRO A 76 11.00 3.20 21.58
CA PRO A 76 12.29 2.56 21.39
C PRO A 76 12.86 2.10 22.75
N GLY A 77 13.16 0.81 22.85
CA GLY A 77 13.95 0.24 23.94
C GLY A 77 15.41 0.04 23.54
N SER A 78 16.18 -0.71 24.32
CA SER A 78 17.58 -1.06 24.02
C SER A 78 17.80 -1.98 22.80
N THR A 79 16.75 -2.27 22.03
CA THR A 79 16.76 -3.20 20.89
C THR A 79 17.04 -2.51 19.56
N ARG A 80 17.75 -3.18 18.65
CA ARG A 80 18.27 -2.61 17.37
C ARG A 80 17.22 -2.39 16.27
N SER A 81 15.93 -2.61 16.52
CA SER A 81 14.90 -2.47 15.49
C SER A 81 14.44 -1.03 15.34
N CYS A 82 14.32 -0.56 14.10
CA CYS A 82 13.87 0.79 13.77
C CYS A 82 12.36 0.86 13.43
N ASP A 83 11.55 -0.04 14.00
CA ASP A 83 10.11 -0.05 13.76
C ASP A 83 9.44 1.17 14.40
N ILE A 84 8.58 1.84 13.65
CA ILE A 84 7.79 3.00 14.12
C ILE A 84 6.59 2.55 14.95
N PHE A 85 5.96 1.44 14.55
CA PHE A 85 4.74 0.89 15.14
C PHE A 85 5.00 -0.40 15.90
N GLU A 86 4.19 -0.63 16.94
CA GLU A 86 4.24 -1.86 17.74
C GLU A 86 3.90 -3.09 16.88
N ARG A 87 4.74 -4.14 16.98
CA ARG A 87 4.44 -5.45 16.39
C ARG A 87 3.62 -6.28 17.36
N ARG A 88 2.32 -6.36 17.11
CA ARG A 88 1.41 -7.23 17.88
C ARG A 88 1.41 -8.66 17.35
N HIS A 89 1.30 -9.62 18.24
CA HIS A 89 1.05 -11.02 17.89
C HIS A 89 -0.44 -11.27 17.70
N TYR A 90 -0.81 -11.85 16.55
CA TYR A 90 -2.19 -12.20 16.23
C TYR A 90 -2.33 -13.71 16.18
N SER A 91 -3.43 -14.24 16.74
CA SER A 91 -3.69 -15.69 16.78
C SER A 91 -4.03 -16.29 15.42
N THR A 92 -4.48 -15.47 14.46
CA THR A 92 -4.86 -15.92 13.12
C THR A 92 -4.31 -15.01 12.04
N THR A 93 -3.99 -15.59 10.89
CA THR A 93 -3.62 -14.84 9.68
C THR A 93 -4.74 -13.92 9.22
N TYR A 94 -6.01 -14.31 9.41
CA TYR A 94 -7.16 -13.45 9.10
C TYR A 94 -7.11 -12.13 9.88
N HIS A 95 -6.84 -12.20 11.19
CA HIS A 95 -6.73 -11.00 12.00
C HIS A 95 -5.47 -10.20 11.65
N GLN A 96 -4.33 -10.86 11.40
CA GLN A 96 -3.11 -10.21 10.94
C GLN A 96 -3.28 -9.47 9.59
N LEU A 97 -4.14 -9.98 8.71
CA LEU A 97 -4.44 -9.36 7.41
C LEU A 97 -5.61 -8.36 7.46
N SER A 98 -6.22 -8.15 8.63
CA SER A 98 -7.21 -7.10 8.82
C SER A 98 -6.58 -5.70 8.69
N THR A 99 -7.42 -4.67 8.54
CA THR A 99 -6.98 -3.33 8.11
C THR A 99 -5.86 -2.76 8.97
N LEU A 100 -6.08 -2.56 10.27
CA LEU A 100 -5.11 -1.93 11.16
C LEU A 100 -3.78 -2.70 11.28
N PRO A 101 -3.77 -4.00 11.61
CA PRO A 101 -2.53 -4.77 11.68
C PRO A 101 -1.68 -4.70 10.40
N ARG A 102 -2.35 -4.80 9.26
CA ARG A 102 -1.72 -4.71 7.94
C ARG A 102 -1.18 -3.30 7.64
N LEU A 103 -1.92 -2.25 8.02
CA LEU A 103 -1.46 -0.86 7.91
C LEU A 103 -0.18 -0.63 8.72
N LEU A 104 -0.15 -1.07 9.98
CA LEU A 104 1.00 -0.87 10.86
C LEU A 104 2.22 -1.71 10.42
N SER A 105 2.00 -2.94 9.97
CA SER A 105 3.07 -3.78 9.39
C SER A 105 3.69 -3.11 8.15
N LEU A 106 2.85 -2.68 7.21
CA LEU A 106 3.31 -1.94 6.03
C LEU A 106 3.98 -0.62 6.41
N GLY A 107 3.46 0.06 7.44
CA GLY A 107 4.02 1.27 7.99
C GLY A 107 5.45 1.08 8.51
N ASN A 108 5.75 -0.04 9.13
CA ASN A 108 7.11 -0.39 9.55
C ASN A 108 8.03 -0.69 8.36
N GLU A 109 7.53 -1.39 7.33
CA GLU A 109 8.29 -1.66 6.11
C GLU A 109 8.66 -0.36 5.38
N VAL A 110 7.68 0.52 5.16
CA VAL A 110 7.89 1.82 4.49
C VAL A 110 8.68 2.78 5.38
N GLY A 111 8.46 2.71 6.70
CA GLY A 111 9.07 3.58 7.70
C GLY A 111 10.58 3.43 7.82
N ALA A 112 11.12 2.30 7.37
CA ALA A 112 12.56 2.06 7.29
C ALA A 112 13.26 2.99 6.27
N SER A 113 12.53 3.51 5.28
CA SER A 113 13.09 4.34 4.21
C SER A 113 12.43 5.72 4.11
N ILE A 114 11.18 5.86 4.53
CA ILE A 114 10.39 7.07 4.37
C ILE A 114 9.85 7.55 5.72
N ASN A 115 10.02 8.84 6.00
CA ASN A 115 9.48 9.46 7.21
C ASN A 115 7.97 9.73 7.08
N PHE A 116 7.18 9.14 7.97
CA PHE A 116 5.72 9.34 8.05
C PHE A 116 5.31 10.69 8.64
N PHE A 117 6.18 11.40 9.36
CA PHE A 117 5.85 12.65 10.07
C PHE A 117 6.09 13.92 9.23
N SER A 118 6.02 13.80 7.90
CA SER A 118 6.12 14.93 6.98
C SER A 118 4.74 15.47 6.62
N PRO A 119 4.53 16.80 6.58
CA PRO A 119 3.21 17.39 6.33
C PRO A 119 2.75 17.29 4.86
N ASN A 120 3.65 17.03 3.91
CA ASN A 120 3.33 17.07 2.49
C ASN A 120 2.86 15.71 1.94
N VAL A 121 1.54 15.57 1.77
CA VAL A 121 0.90 14.36 1.23
C VAL A 121 1.37 13.99 -0.18
N ALA A 122 1.55 14.98 -1.05
CA ALA A 122 1.94 14.74 -2.44
C ALA A 122 3.37 14.22 -2.53
N SER A 123 4.30 14.87 -1.82
CA SER A 123 5.70 14.43 -1.75
C SER A 123 5.81 13.02 -1.16
N PHE A 124 5.10 12.75 -0.06
CA PHE A 124 5.09 11.44 0.58
C PHE A 124 4.53 10.36 -0.37
N ARG A 125 3.42 10.65 -1.06
CA ARG A 125 2.83 9.71 -2.03
C ARG A 125 3.80 9.37 -3.15
N SER A 126 4.52 10.36 -3.70
CA SER A 126 5.52 10.12 -4.74
C SER A 126 6.66 9.23 -4.23
N GLN A 127 7.20 9.53 -3.05
CA GLN A 127 8.27 8.72 -2.44
C GLN A 127 7.83 7.27 -2.20
N VAL A 128 6.60 7.06 -1.70
CA VAL A 128 6.05 5.72 -1.49
C VAL A 128 5.82 4.99 -2.81
N LEU A 129 5.36 5.70 -3.85
CA LEU A 129 5.23 5.13 -5.19
C LEU A 129 6.57 4.70 -5.75
N ASP A 130 7.62 5.49 -5.57
CA ASP A 130 8.96 5.17 -6.08
C ASP A 130 9.60 4.00 -5.30
N LEU A 131 9.26 3.84 -4.01
CA LEU A 131 9.71 2.72 -3.19
C LEU A 131 9.00 1.39 -3.52
N LEU A 132 7.73 1.44 -3.92
CA LEU A 132 6.87 0.27 -4.10
C LEU A 132 6.66 -0.17 -5.56
N LYS A 133 7.18 0.61 -6.52
CA LYS A 133 7.27 0.23 -7.93
C LYS A 133 8.41 -0.76 -8.14
#